data_AF-A0A412BN46-F1
#
_entry.id   AF-A0A412BN46-F1
#
_cell.length_a   1.000
_cell.length_b   1.000
_cell.length_c   1.000
_cell.angle_alpha   90.00
_cell.angle_beta   90.00
_cell.angle_gamma   90.00
#
_symmetry.space_group_name_H-M   'P 1'
#
loop_
_entity.id
_entity.type
_entity.pdbx_description
1 polymer ?
#
loop_
_entity_poly.entity_id
_entity_poly.type
_entity_poly.pdbx_seq_one_letter_code
_entity_poly.pdbx_strand_id
1 'polypeptide(L)'
;EVSMGIRAEGAVASLSSFVSKCAMGIGGAIPGYLLQLAGFDSKAAVQNDDVINVIVLCVLILPAIVNVVAIVIFSKGYPITKEKLNEQICLMREKRSKAGISE
;
A
#
# COMPACT_ATOMS: atom_id res chain seq x y z
N GLU A 1 -17.60 11.48 -2.58
CA GLU A 1 -19.07 11.34 -2.67
C GLU A 1 -19.82 12.20 -1.66
N VAL A 2 -19.50 12.14 -0.36
CA VAL A 2 -20.23 12.85 0.71
C VAL A 2 -20.20 14.39 0.62
N SER A 3 -19.17 14.99 0.01
CA SER A 3 -19.05 16.46 -0.07
C SER A 3 -19.19 17.05 -1.48
N MET A 4 -19.10 16.23 -2.54
CA MET A 4 -18.95 16.73 -3.93
C MET A 4 -20.10 16.34 -4.87
N GLY A 5 -20.95 15.35 -4.53
CA GLY A 5 -22.08 14.95 -5.40
C GLY A 5 -21.71 14.27 -6.73
N ILE A 6 -20.42 14.21 -7.09
CA ILE A 6 -19.91 13.54 -8.30
C ILE A 6 -19.47 12.11 -7.94
N ARG A 7 -19.84 11.11 -8.76
CA ARG A 7 -19.34 9.72 -8.68
C ARG A 7 -17.86 9.66 -9.08
N ALA A 8 -16.99 10.09 -8.18
CA ALA A 8 -15.54 10.03 -8.34
C ALA A 8 -14.93 8.67 -7.93
N GLU A 9 -15.74 7.73 -7.42
CA GLU A 9 -15.26 6.42 -6.94
C GLU A 9 -14.49 5.65 -8.02
N GLY A 10 -14.99 5.65 -9.26
CA GLY A 10 -14.32 4.98 -10.39
C GLY A 10 -12.97 5.61 -10.74
N ALA A 11 -12.86 6.93 -10.67
CA ALA A 11 -11.61 7.65 -10.93
C ALA A 11 -10.59 7.47 -9.80
N VAL A 12 -11.04 7.46 -8.54
CA VAL A 12 -10.17 7.19 -7.38
C VAL A 12 -9.69 5.73 -7.38
N ALA A 13 -10.58 4.79 -7.68
CA ALA A 13 -10.23 3.37 -7.75
C ALA A 13 -9.25 3.07 -8.89
N SER A 14 -9.45 3.66 -10.07
CA SER A 14 -8.53 3.49 -11.20
C SER A 14 -7.17 4.15 -10.95
N LEU A 15 -7.14 5.35 -10.37
CA LEU A 15 -5.89 6.03 -9.99
C LEU A 15 -5.12 5.23 -8.93
N SER A 16 -5.79 4.77 -7.88
CA SER A 16 -5.17 3.94 -6.83
C SER A 16 -4.57 2.66 -7.41
N SER A 17 -5.29 2.01 -8.33
CA SER A 17 -4.82 0.80 -9.02
C SER A 17 -3.63 1.09 -9.95
N PHE A 18 -3.66 2.21 -10.67
CA PHE A 18 -2.55 2.62 -11.55
C PHE A 18 -1.28 2.91 -10.75
N VAL A 19 -1.40 3.72 -9.70
CA VAL A 19 -0.28 4.06 -8.80
C VAL A 19 0.30 2.79 -8.17
N SER A 20 -0.55 1.87 -7.72
CA SER A 20 -0.11 0.59 -7.14
C SER A 20 0.71 -0.24 -8.12
N LYS A 21 0.28 -0.33 -9.39
CA LYS A 21 1.03 -1.07 -10.43
C LYS A 21 2.38 -0.41 -10.75
N CYS A 22 2.41 0.92 -10.84
CA CYS A 22 3.67 1.65 -11.02
C CYS A 22 4.62 1.42 -9.82
N ALA A 23 4.10 1.48 -8.60
CA ALA A 23 4.88 1.23 -7.39
C ALA A 23 5.42 -0.21 -7.34
N MET A 24 4.65 -1.22 -7.74
CA MET A 24 5.12 -2.60 -7.85
C MET A 24 6.21 -2.77 -8.90
N GLY A 25 6.09 -2.10 -10.06
CA GLY A 25 7.10 -2.14 -11.12
C GLY A 25 8.43 -1.53 -10.66
N ILE A 26 8.37 -0.34 -10.05
CA ILE A 26 9.56 0.34 -9.51
C ILE A 26 10.13 -0.45 -8.33
N GLY A 27 9.28 -0.91 -7.42
CA GLY A 27 9.68 -1.69 -6.25
C GLY A 27 10.34 -3.01 -6.61
N GLY A 28 9.90 -3.68 -7.69
CA GLY A 28 10.51 -4.89 -8.21
C GLY A 28 11.84 -4.65 -8.92
N ALA A 29 12.03 -3.49 -9.55
CA ALA A 29 13.27 -3.16 -10.26
C ALA A 29 14.45 -2.89 -9.31
N ILE A 30 14.19 -2.31 -8.13
CA ILE A 30 15.23 -1.92 -7.16
C ILE A 30 16.09 -3.12 -6.70
N PRO A 31 15.53 -4.25 -6.23
CA PRO A 31 16.31 -5.45 -5.91
C PRO A 31 17.10 -5.97 -7.11
N GLY A 32 16.54 -5.89 -8.33
CA GLY A 32 17.20 -6.34 -9.55
C GLY A 32 18.50 -5.56 -9.84
N TYR A 33 18.46 -4.23 -9.72
CA TYR A 33 19.67 -3.40 -9.87
C TYR A 33 20.68 -3.64 -8.74
N LEU A 34 20.22 -3.82 -7.51
CA LEU A 34 21.09 -4.13 -6.37
C LEU A 34 21.79 -5.49 -6.53
N LEU A 35 21.08 -6.50 -7.01
CA LEU A 35 21.62 -7.82 -7.35
C LEU A 35 22.69 -7.74 -8.45
N GLN A 36 22.43 -6.96 -9.49
CA GLN A 36 23.38 -6.77 -10.58
C GLN A 36 24.67 -6.06 -10.12
N LEU A 37 24.54 -5.04 -9.26
CA LEU A 37 25.70 -4.33 -8.67
C LEU A 37 26.49 -5.23 -7.71
N ALA A 38 25.83 -6.14 -7.00
CA ALA A 38 26.47 -7.10 -6.11
C ALA A 38 27.25 -8.21 -6.86
N GLY A 39 27.19 -8.23 -8.20
CA GLY A 39 27.89 -9.22 -9.02
C GLY A 39 27.15 -10.56 -9.09
N PHE A 40 25.82 -10.56 -9.03
CA PHE A 40 25.02 -11.77 -9.19
C PHE A 40 25.34 -12.48 -10.52
N ASP A 41 25.75 -13.75 -10.43
CA ASP A 41 26.03 -14.62 -11.59
C ASP A 41 25.03 -15.77 -11.62
N SER A 42 24.07 -15.74 -12.55
CA SER A 42 23.04 -16.77 -12.68
C SER A 42 23.56 -18.17 -13.01
N LYS A 43 24.82 -18.31 -13.43
CA LYS A 43 25.46 -19.58 -13.80
C LYS A 43 26.35 -20.16 -12.69
N ALA A 44 26.64 -19.40 -11.64
CA ALA A 44 27.45 -19.88 -10.54
C ALA A 44 26.65 -20.83 -9.62
N ALA A 45 27.21 -22.00 -9.32
CA ALA A 45 26.59 -22.99 -8.43
C ALA A 45 26.49 -22.50 -6.98
N VAL A 46 27.38 -21.60 -6.57
CA VAL A 46 27.40 -20.92 -5.27
C VAL A 46 27.55 -19.43 -5.52
N GLN A 47 26.66 -18.61 -4.96
CA GLN A 47 26.73 -17.16 -5.03
C GLN A 47 27.73 -16.61 -4.01
N ASN A 48 28.29 -15.43 -4.28
CA ASN A 48 29.12 -14.71 -3.33
C ASN A 48 28.30 -14.31 -2.08
N ASP A 49 28.93 -14.31 -0.90
CA ASP A 49 28.33 -13.92 0.37
C ASP A 49 27.71 -12.52 0.31
N ASP A 50 28.33 -11.61 -0.45
CA ASP A 50 27.80 -10.25 -0.67
C ASP A 50 26.44 -10.25 -1.37
N VAL A 51 26.26 -11.11 -2.38
CA VAL A 51 25.00 -11.25 -3.13
C VAL A 51 23.91 -11.80 -2.22
N ILE A 52 24.25 -12.79 -1.39
CA ILE A 52 23.32 -13.40 -0.41
C ILE A 52 22.88 -12.33 0.60
N ASN A 53 23.81 -11.55 1.13
CA ASN A 53 23.50 -10.46 2.06
C ASN A 53 22.59 -9.40 1.43
N VAL A 54 22.82 -9.04 0.17
CA VAL A 54 21.97 -8.08 -0.57
C VAL A 54 20.55 -8.63 -0.77
N ILE A 55 20.40 -9.93 -1.07
CA ILE A 55 19.08 -10.57 -1.16
C ILE A 55 18.35 -10.50 0.18
N VAL A 56 19.02 -10.89 1.27
CA VAL A 56 18.47 -10.87 2.63
C VAL A 56 18.02 -9.45 3.00
N LEU A 57 18.83 -8.43 2.65
CA LEU A 57 18.50 -7.03 2.90
C LEU A 57 17.27 -6.58 2.08
N CYS A 58 17.20 -6.95 0.80
CA CYS A 58 16.07 -6.61 -0.08
C CYS A 58 14.76 -7.28 0.35
N VAL A 59 14.81 -8.49 0.90
CA VAL A 59 13.62 -9.27 1.27
C VAL A 59 13.16 -9.01 2.71
N LEU A 60 14.08 -8.73 3.64
CA LEU A 60 13.74 -8.53 5.05
C LEU A 60 13.78 -7.05 5.46
N ILE A 61 14.91 -6.39 5.23
CA ILE A 61 15.14 -5.03 5.74
C ILE A 61 14.29 -4.01 4.98
N LEU A 62 14.24 -4.10 3.65
CA LEU A 62 13.48 -3.16 2.83
C LEU A 62 11.98 -3.20 3.16
N PRO A 63 11.29 -4.36 3.23
CA PRO A 63 9.88 -4.39 3.63
C PRO A 63 9.67 -4.00 5.11
N ALA A 64 10.60 -4.32 6.00
CA ALA A 64 10.53 -3.92 7.40
C ALA A 64 10.52 -2.39 7.55
N ILE A 65 11.40 -1.67 6.84
CA ILE A 65 11.44 -0.21 6.87
C ILE A 65 10.13 0.38 6.34
N VAL A 66 9.63 -0.14 5.21
CA VAL A 66 8.35 0.32 4.62
C VAL A 66 7.19 0.12 5.60
N ASN A 67 7.15 -1.02 6.29
CA ASN A 67 6.13 -1.29 7.32
C ASN A 67 6.24 -0.34 8.51
N VAL A 68 7.45 -0.07 9.02
CA VAL A 68 7.65 0.89 10.11
C VAL A 68 7.19 2.29 9.71
N VAL A 69 7.56 2.74 8.51
CA VAL A 69 7.10 4.04 7.97
C VAL A 69 5.58 4.08 7.84
N ALA A 70 4.97 3.01 7.32
CA ALA A 70 3.52 2.90 7.23
C ALA A 70 2.88 2.99 8.62
N ILE A 71 3.37 2.26 9.62
CA ILE A 71 2.87 2.33 11.00
C ILE A 71 2.95 3.75 11.55
N VAL A 72 4.06 4.46 11.34
CA VAL A 72 4.23 5.84 11.80
C VAL A 72 3.23 6.79 11.12
N ILE A 73 3.06 6.67 9.80
CA ILE A 73 2.11 7.49 9.02
C ILE A 73 0.68 7.21 9.46
N PHE A 74 0.28 5.94 9.58
CA PHE A 74 -1.06 5.56 10.02
C PHE A 74 -1.31 5.96 11.48
N SER A 75 -0.30 5.86 12.35
CA SER A 75 -0.42 6.24 13.76
C SER A 75 -0.57 7.75 13.96
N LYS A 76 0.15 8.59 13.19
CA LYS A 76 0.11 10.06 13.35
C LYS A 76 -0.87 10.77 12.41
N GLY A 77 -1.02 10.29 11.19
CA GLY A 77 -1.79 10.96 10.12
C GLY A 77 -3.23 10.48 10.00
N TYR A 78 -3.57 9.34 10.60
CA TYR A 78 -4.91 8.78 10.53
C TYR A 78 -5.36 8.33 11.92
N PRO A 79 -5.82 9.25 12.78
CA PRO A 79 -6.49 8.85 14.01
C PRO A 79 -7.77 8.12 13.58
N ILE A 80 -7.70 6.80 13.49
CA ILE A 80 -8.87 5.92 13.43
C ILE A 80 -9.50 5.98 14.82
N THR A 81 -10.02 7.16 15.18
CA THR A 81 -10.91 7.30 16.31
C THR A 81 -12.17 6.61 15.86
N LYS A 82 -12.42 5.40 16.40
CA LYS A 82 -13.58 4.57 16.05
C LYS A 82 -14.90 5.35 16.11
N GLU A 83 -14.96 6.45 16.86
CA GLU A 83 -16.06 7.42 16.86
C GLU A 83 -16.38 8.00 15.48
N LYS A 84 -15.38 8.46 14.70
CA LYS A 84 -15.61 9.03 13.36
C LYS A 84 -16.15 8.00 12.36
N LEU A 85 -15.76 6.74 12.54
CA LEU A 85 -16.29 5.62 11.75
C LEU A 85 -17.75 5.32 12.15
N ASN A 86 -18.03 5.29 13.45
CA ASN A 86 -19.37 5.00 13.96
C ASN A 86 -20.37 6.12 13.64
N GLU A 87 -19.91 7.38 13.66
CA GLU A 87 -20.68 8.55 13.26
C GLU A 87 -21.09 8.50 11.78
N GLN A 88 -20.16 8.10 10.89
CA GLN A 88 -20.48 7.88 9.47
C GLN A 88 -21.45 6.73 9.24
N ILE A 89 -21.32 5.62 9.97
CA ILE A 89 -22.26 4.48 9.89
C ILE A 89 -23.66 4.91 10.36
N CYS A 90 -23.75 5.69 11.43
CA CYS A 90 -25.01 6.21 11.95
C CYS A 90 -25.70 7.13 10.93
N LEU A 91 -24.96 8.08 10.36
CA LEU A 91 -25.46 9.00 9.33
C LEU A 91 -25.91 8.27 8.05
N MET A 92 -25.18 7.24 7.62
CA MET A 92 -25.56 6.41 6.47
C MET A 92 -26.86 5.64 6.73
N ARG A 93 -27.02 5.12 7.95
CA ARG A 93 -28.24 4.39 8.37
C ARG A 93 -29.45 5.32 8.42
N GLU A 94 -29.26 6.55 8.93
CA GLU A 94 -30.33 7.55 8.99
C GLU A 94 -30.75 8.03 7.59
N LYS A 95 -29.80 8.23 6.67
CA LYS A 95 -30.11 8.57 5.27
C LYS A 95 -30.85 7.45 4.54
N ARG A 96 -30.51 6.18 4.80
CA ARG A 96 -31.23 5.02 4.23
C ARG A 96 -32.64 4.88 4.82
N SER A 97 -32.82 5.14 6.11
CA SER A 97 -34.13 5.14 6.77
C SER A 97 -35.04 6.24 6.22
N LYS A 98 -34.52 7.46 6.00
CA LYS A 98 -35.26 8.57 5.39
C LYS A 98 -35.57 8.37 3.91
N ALA A 99 -34.79 7.55 3.21
CA ALA A 99 -35.02 7.22 1.80
C ALA A 99 -36.09 6.13 1.59
N GLY A 100 -36.67 5.54 2.64
CA GLY A 100 -37.78 4.60 2.53
C GLY A 100 -37.46 3.31 1.77
N ILE A 101 -36.18 2.94 1.67
CA ILE A 101 -35.75 1.67 1.08
C ILE A 101 -35.73 0.64 2.20
N SER A 102 -36.90 0.09 2.52
CA SER A 102 -37.02 -1.24 3.13
C SER A 102 -36.56 -2.27 2.11
N GLU A 103 -35.82 -3.28 2.58
CA GLU A 103 -35.35 -4.45 1.82
C GLU A 103 -36.38 -5.05 0.87
#